data_AF-A0AAN6L277-F1
#
_entry.id   AF-A0AAN6L277-F1
#
_cell.length_a   1.000
_cell.length_b   1.000
_cell.length_c   1.000
_cell.angle_alpha   90.00
_cell.angle_beta   90.00
_cell.angle_gamma   90.00
#
_symmetry.space_group_name_H-M   'P 1'
#
loop_
_entity.id
_entity.type
_entity.pdbx_description
1 polymer ?
#
loop_
_entity_poly.entity_id
_entity_poly.type
_entity_poly.pdbx_seq_one_letter_code
_entity_poly.pdbx_strand_id
1 'polypeptide(L)'
;MLTLSRDEDARKDDIVEALESHLQKHSARLSRNASFEPYYGTRKTPSKARSSSTMVGVTSDDSEAKSVVKGRGRRPTAVKQEFGDDTGASSPAGPSTTTLTRPDPSGPLTQRTPARPRRETHLPPSPADVANLAEYETTQFYAGLNDLYSVSGIPETLASVRETCSSVTGVQMAFQILEAAGLQRATLPWVYLTDVKLGRGFQGPVLSVYYPDLFRLLTAGFWMPTLLYATTSIFLPALLAYFFNLTMRDVRRHGAVVRVARYNIDPLTFNIVKALLTYMLYGQLIGANLVGLENVATVRQAMFGGQQGVLIGCYVCMIASLYEAAQRKT
;
A
#
# COMPACT_ATOMS: atom_id res chain seq x y z
N MET A 1 -12.51 16.39 50.91
CA MET A 1 -11.73 17.59 50.55
C MET A 1 -10.27 17.17 50.48
N LEU A 2 -9.71 16.98 49.29
CA LEU A 2 -8.32 16.56 49.08
C LEU A 2 -7.66 17.64 48.23
N THR A 3 -6.92 18.53 48.86
CA THR A 3 -6.21 19.64 48.22
C THR A 3 -4.85 19.13 47.74
N LEU A 4 -4.76 18.79 46.46
CA LEU A 4 -3.47 18.73 45.77
C LEU A 4 -2.98 20.18 45.69
N SER A 5 -1.81 20.50 46.26
CA SER A 5 -1.20 21.82 46.09
C SER A 5 -0.82 21.95 44.61
N ARG A 6 -1.65 22.66 43.86
CA ARG A 6 -1.43 22.96 42.46
C ARG A 6 -0.38 24.06 42.41
N ASP A 7 0.84 23.73 42.02
CA ASP A 7 1.75 24.73 41.48
C ASP A 7 1.21 25.16 40.12
N GLU A 8 0.86 26.44 39.99
CA GLU A 8 0.19 27.02 38.81
C GLU A 8 1.07 26.98 37.54
N ASP A 9 2.37 26.70 37.67
CA ASP A 9 3.36 26.69 36.57
C ASP A 9 3.81 25.27 36.13
N ALA A 10 3.23 24.20 36.69
CA ALA A 10 3.65 22.83 36.37
C ALA A 10 3.23 22.38 34.96
N ARG A 11 4.15 21.78 34.21
CA ARG A 11 3.86 21.22 32.88
C ARG A 11 2.96 19.98 33.02
N LYS A 12 2.20 19.69 31.97
CA LYS A 12 1.26 18.58 31.93
C LYS A 12 1.91 17.23 32.30
N ASP A 13 3.16 17.03 31.91
CA ASP A 13 3.89 15.79 32.18
C ASP A 13 4.23 15.64 33.68
N ASP A 14 4.65 16.74 34.32
CA ASP A 14 4.96 16.77 35.76
C ASP A 14 3.70 16.52 36.60
N ILE A 15 2.55 17.03 36.16
CA ILE A 15 1.26 16.79 36.82
C ILE A 15 0.87 15.31 36.72
N VAL A 16 1.12 14.68 35.57
CA VAL A 16 0.81 13.25 35.38
C VAL A 16 1.70 12.38 36.26
N GLU A 17 2.99 12.68 36.34
CA GLU A 17 3.93 11.98 37.21
C GLU A 17 3.59 12.18 38.70
N ALA A 18 3.28 13.41 39.11
CA ALA A 18 2.87 13.70 40.48
C ALA A 18 1.59 12.95 40.86
N LEU A 19 0.60 12.90 39.96
CA LEU A 19 -0.65 12.17 40.15
C LEU A 19 -0.40 10.66 40.26
N GLU A 20 0.42 10.08 39.38
CA GLU A 20 0.77 8.65 39.41
C GLU A 20 1.48 8.30 40.72
N SER A 21 2.44 9.12 41.16
CA SER A 21 3.13 8.93 42.44
C SER A 21 2.17 8.98 43.63
N HIS A 22 1.17 9.87 43.59
CA HIS A 22 0.18 10.03 44.65
C HIS A 22 -0.83 8.86 44.67
N LEU A 23 -1.27 8.39 43.50
CA LEU A 23 -2.09 7.19 43.36
C LEU A 23 -1.36 5.94 43.88
N GLN A 24 -0.05 5.82 43.63
CA GLN A 24 0.74 4.69 44.12
C GLN A 24 0.93 4.75 45.64
N LYS A 25 1.29 5.92 46.18
CA LYS A 25 1.49 6.15 47.63
C LYS A 25 0.23 5.94 48.47
N HIS A 26 -0.95 6.28 47.94
CA HIS A 26 -2.22 6.15 48.65
C HIS A 26 -3.10 4.99 48.16
N SER A 27 -2.52 4.01 47.47
CA SER A 27 -3.21 2.86 46.86
C SER A 27 -4.12 2.09 47.83
N ALA A 28 -3.71 1.85 49.07
CA ALA A 28 -4.53 1.14 50.07
C ALA A 28 -5.82 1.87 50.48
N ARG A 29 -5.81 3.21 50.43
CA ARG A 29 -6.99 4.04 50.73
C ARG A 29 -7.86 4.25 49.49
N LEU A 30 -7.24 4.50 48.34
CA LEU A 30 -7.95 4.80 47.10
C LEU A 30 -8.57 3.54 46.46
N SER A 31 -7.97 2.36 46.63
CA SER A 31 -8.55 1.09 46.16
C SER A 31 -9.86 0.72 46.84
N ARG A 32 -10.12 1.24 48.05
CA ARG A 32 -11.41 1.07 48.76
C ARG A 32 -12.51 1.99 48.26
N ASN A 33 -12.18 2.98 47.43
CA ASN A 33 -13.15 3.93 46.90
C ASN A 33 -13.64 3.45 45.53
N ALA A 34 -14.96 3.32 45.37
CA ALA A 34 -15.60 2.79 44.16
C ALA A 34 -15.23 3.55 42.89
N SER A 35 -14.91 4.85 42.99
CA SER A 35 -14.49 5.66 41.84
C SER A 35 -13.14 5.26 41.23
N PHE A 36 -12.26 4.59 41.99
CA PHE A 36 -10.95 4.12 41.50
C PHE A 36 -10.91 2.60 41.27
N GLU A 37 -12.06 1.93 41.34
CA GLU A 37 -12.22 0.51 41.03
C GLU A 37 -11.70 0.13 39.62
N PRO A 38 -11.90 0.90 38.53
CA PRO A 38 -11.31 0.52 37.24
C PRO A 38 -9.78 0.64 37.17
N TYR A 39 -9.15 1.38 38.08
CA TYR A 39 -7.68 1.56 38.12
C TYR A 39 -7.00 0.51 39.00
N TYR A 40 -7.55 0.20 40.18
CA TYR A 40 -7.02 -0.82 41.10
C TYR A 40 -7.68 -2.20 40.97
N GLY A 41 -8.84 -2.27 40.33
CA GLY A 41 -9.61 -3.49 40.11
C GLY A 41 -8.93 -4.37 39.08
N THR A 42 -8.55 -5.55 39.52
CA THR A 42 -8.04 -6.60 38.64
C THR A 42 -9.16 -7.06 37.73
N ARG A 43 -9.22 -6.54 36.50
CA ARG A 43 -10.03 -7.12 35.42
C ARG A 43 -9.61 -8.58 35.28
N LYS A 44 -10.42 -9.51 35.81
CA LYS A 44 -10.42 -10.92 35.43
C LYS A 44 -10.82 -11.00 33.96
N THR A 45 -9.83 -10.87 33.08
CA THR A 45 -9.97 -11.38 31.72
C THR A 45 -9.91 -12.91 31.82
N PRO A 46 -10.75 -13.65 31.08
CA PRO A 46 -10.73 -15.10 31.13
C PRO A 46 -9.41 -15.58 30.54
N SER A 47 -8.48 -15.94 31.41
CA SER A 47 -7.17 -16.45 31.02
C SER A 47 -7.31 -17.90 30.58
N LYS A 48 -6.77 -18.18 29.39
CA LYS A 48 -6.14 -19.48 29.09
C LYS A 48 -5.23 -19.85 30.27
N ALA A 49 -5.42 -21.06 30.79
CA ALA A 49 -4.79 -21.60 31.98
C ALA A 49 -3.26 -21.46 31.95
N ARG A 50 -2.70 -20.95 33.06
CA ARG A 50 -1.26 -20.96 33.34
C ARG A 50 -1.00 -22.03 34.40
N SER A 51 -0.30 -23.08 34.00
CA SER A 51 0.18 -24.12 34.90
C SER A 51 1.20 -23.55 35.88
N SER A 52 1.01 -23.94 37.14
CA SER A 52 1.84 -23.63 38.30
C SER A 52 3.07 -24.53 38.36
N SER A 53 4.25 -23.95 38.63
CA SER A 53 5.32 -24.66 39.33
C SER A 53 6.27 -23.68 40.03
N THR A 54 6.12 -23.63 41.36
CA THR A 54 7.17 -23.75 42.37
C THR A 54 8.11 -22.56 42.63
N MET A 55 7.99 -22.02 43.85
CA MET A 55 8.94 -21.14 44.54
C MET A 55 10.27 -21.85 44.84
N VAL A 56 11.37 -21.09 44.92
CA VAL A 56 12.41 -21.09 45.98
C VAL A 56 13.58 -20.17 45.55
N GLY A 57 14.07 -19.34 46.47
CA GLY A 57 15.50 -18.95 46.53
C GLY A 57 15.86 -17.46 46.32
N VAL A 58 16.06 -16.75 47.43
CA VAL A 58 16.72 -15.42 47.60
C VAL A 58 18.24 -15.55 47.31
N THR A 59 18.95 -14.58 46.69
CA THR A 59 19.76 -13.50 47.32
C THR A 59 20.23 -12.42 46.30
N SER A 60 20.44 -11.19 46.82
CA SER A 60 21.24 -9.98 46.43
C SER A 60 22.08 -10.00 45.13
N ASP A 61 22.36 -8.90 44.40
CA ASP A 61 22.72 -7.53 44.80
C ASP A 61 22.67 -6.55 43.57
N ASP A 62 22.87 -5.25 43.86
CA ASP A 62 22.84 -4.02 43.04
C ASP A 62 23.23 -4.02 41.53
N SER A 63 22.55 -3.18 40.73
CA SER A 63 23.14 -2.14 39.83
C SER A 63 22.12 -1.52 38.84
N GLU A 64 21.87 -0.22 39.05
CA GLU A 64 21.68 0.89 38.08
C GLU A 64 20.62 0.86 36.93
N ALA A 65 19.68 1.80 37.12
CA ALA A 65 18.93 2.64 36.18
C ALA A 65 19.23 2.63 34.66
N LYS A 66 18.16 2.47 33.86
CA LYS A 66 17.77 3.29 32.67
C LYS A 66 16.51 2.68 32.02
N SER A 67 15.36 3.34 32.15
CA SER A 67 14.84 4.39 31.26
C SER A 67 13.95 3.87 30.11
N VAL A 68 12.66 4.21 30.23
CA VAL A 68 11.75 4.62 29.16
C VAL A 68 11.10 3.53 28.27
N VAL A 69 9.90 3.16 28.73
CA VAL A 69 8.60 3.19 28.02
C VAL A 69 8.54 2.60 26.61
N LYS A 70 7.97 1.39 26.59
CA LYS A 70 7.45 0.64 25.45
C LYS A 70 6.28 1.39 24.78
N GLY A 71 6.50 1.86 23.56
CA GLY A 71 5.48 2.51 22.73
C GLY A 71 4.27 1.62 22.47
N ARG A 72 3.10 2.07 22.93
CA ARG A 72 1.80 1.43 22.72
C ARG A 72 1.22 1.93 21.40
N GLY A 73 0.97 1.01 20.46
CA GLY A 73 0.39 1.29 19.15
C GLY A 73 -0.94 2.05 19.26
N ARG A 74 -1.05 3.17 18.55
CA ARG A 74 -2.27 3.96 18.42
C ARG A 74 -3.17 3.34 17.34
N ARG A 75 -4.43 3.11 17.70
CA ARG A 75 -5.56 2.97 16.75
C ARG A 75 -5.85 4.35 16.13
N PRO A 76 -6.05 4.48 14.82
CA PRO A 76 -6.53 5.73 14.24
C PRO A 76 -8.02 5.93 14.53
N THR A 77 -8.35 7.09 15.07
CA THR A 77 -9.72 7.62 15.22
C THR A 77 -10.14 8.32 13.93
N ALA A 78 -11.34 8.01 13.43
CA ALA A 78 -11.95 8.68 12.29
C ALA A 78 -12.17 10.18 12.58
N VAL A 79 -11.73 11.04 11.65
CA VAL A 79 -11.93 12.49 11.69
C VAL A 79 -13.21 12.82 10.91
N LYS A 80 -14.17 13.41 11.62
CA LYS A 80 -15.34 14.08 11.06
C LYS A 80 -14.87 15.46 10.58
N GLN A 81 -15.03 15.73 9.29
CA GLN A 81 -14.69 17.02 8.69
C GLN A 81 -15.94 17.93 8.75
N GLU A 82 -15.89 18.97 9.57
CA GLU A 82 -16.77 20.14 9.50
C GLU A 82 -16.08 21.17 8.60
N PHE A 83 -16.77 21.64 7.55
CA PHE A 83 -16.29 22.67 6.64
C PHE A 83 -16.88 24.02 7.06
N GLY A 84 -16.00 24.96 7.37
CA GLY A 84 -16.31 26.36 7.65
C GLY A 84 -16.31 27.19 6.36
N ASP A 85 -17.17 28.20 6.38
CA ASP A 85 -17.57 29.11 5.31
C ASP A 85 -16.62 30.32 5.16
N ASP A 86 -16.89 31.14 4.13
CA ASP A 86 -16.32 32.44 3.71
C ASP A 86 -15.10 32.36 2.76
N THR A 87 -15.03 33.03 1.60
CA THR A 87 -15.77 34.20 1.08
C THR A 87 -15.59 34.33 -0.46
N GLY A 88 -16.63 34.79 -1.15
CA GLY A 88 -16.51 35.77 -2.25
C GLY A 88 -16.60 35.28 -3.71
N ALA A 89 -17.80 35.33 -4.31
CA ALA A 89 -18.13 36.27 -5.39
C ALA A 89 -19.45 35.92 -6.12
N SER A 90 -20.27 36.97 -6.33
CA SER A 90 -21.35 37.15 -7.33
C SER A 90 -22.79 36.73 -6.98
N SER A 91 -23.57 37.78 -6.69
CA SER A 91 -25.04 37.94 -6.62
C SER A 91 -25.68 38.01 -8.03
N PRO A 92 -27.03 38.11 -8.19
CA PRO A 92 -28.12 37.44 -7.49
C PRO A 92 -29.22 36.87 -8.43
N ALA A 93 -30.14 36.14 -7.79
CA ALA A 93 -31.32 35.48 -8.33
C ALA A 93 -32.58 36.38 -8.50
N GLY A 94 -33.60 35.82 -9.15
CA GLY A 94 -35.03 36.06 -8.87
C GLY A 94 -35.96 35.37 -9.90
N PRO A 95 -37.26 35.13 -9.61
CA PRO A 95 -37.92 35.14 -8.29
C PRO A 95 -39.05 34.08 -8.09
N SER A 96 -39.59 34.07 -6.86
CA SER A 96 -41.02 33.90 -6.49
C SER A 96 -41.57 32.52 -6.10
N THR A 97 -42.00 32.41 -4.83
CA THR A 97 -43.25 31.75 -4.43
C THR A 97 -43.70 32.23 -3.04
N THR A 98 -44.85 32.90 -2.95
CA THR A 98 -45.70 32.87 -1.74
C THR A 98 -47.15 33.26 -2.06
N THR A 99 -48.03 32.27 -1.90
CA THR A 99 -49.40 32.26 -1.38
C THR A 99 -50.17 33.58 -1.16
N LEU A 100 -51.39 33.66 -1.72
CA LEU A 100 -52.67 33.86 -0.99
C LEU A 100 -53.82 33.94 -2.00
N THR A 101 -54.89 33.13 -1.89
CA THR A 101 -56.31 33.60 -2.03
C THR A 101 -57.35 32.48 -1.81
N ARG A 102 -58.42 32.87 -1.11
CA ARG A 102 -59.75 32.25 -0.85
C ARG A 102 -60.76 33.43 -0.95
N PRO A 103 -62.11 33.32 -1.12
CA PRO A 103 -63.04 32.17 -1.27
C PRO A 103 -64.01 32.20 -2.48
N ASP A 104 -64.63 31.03 -2.73
CA ASP A 104 -66.03 30.67 -3.13
C ASP A 104 -67.07 31.80 -3.41
N PRO A 105 -68.06 31.60 -4.35
CA PRO A 105 -69.13 30.60 -4.16
C PRO A 105 -69.83 29.94 -5.40
N SER A 106 -70.62 28.89 -5.06
CA SER A 106 -71.91 28.43 -5.64
C SER A 106 -72.00 27.69 -6.99
N GLY A 107 -72.12 26.35 -6.90
CA GLY A 107 -72.97 25.32 -7.59
C GLY A 107 -73.42 25.41 -9.08
N PRO A 108 -74.16 24.40 -9.63
CA PRO A 108 -74.13 22.95 -9.44
C PRO A 108 -74.03 22.11 -10.76
N LEU A 109 -73.68 20.82 -10.61
CA LEU A 109 -74.05 19.59 -11.37
C LEU A 109 -74.47 19.66 -12.87
N THR A 110 -73.76 18.92 -13.76
CA THR A 110 -74.30 18.05 -14.86
C THR A 110 -73.14 17.41 -15.68
N GLN A 111 -72.97 16.09 -15.66
CA GLN A 111 -73.38 15.07 -16.67
C GLN A 111 -72.50 14.89 -17.93
N ARG A 112 -71.96 13.65 -18.07
CA ARG A 112 -71.67 12.85 -19.32
C ARG A 112 -70.56 13.41 -20.25
N THR A 113 -69.63 12.67 -20.87
CA THR A 113 -69.55 11.30 -21.45
C THR A 113 -68.05 11.03 -21.79
N PRO A 114 -67.59 9.79 -22.05
CA PRO A 114 -66.17 9.44 -22.16
C PRO A 114 -65.63 9.55 -23.59
N ALA A 115 -64.34 9.88 -23.77
CA ALA A 115 -63.69 9.84 -25.08
C ALA A 115 -62.19 9.44 -25.00
N ARG A 116 -61.93 8.19 -25.39
CA ARG A 116 -60.78 7.59 -26.12
C ARG A 116 -59.33 7.98 -25.74
N PRO A 117 -58.41 7.00 -25.57
CA PRO A 117 -57.01 7.27 -25.24
C PRO A 117 -56.33 7.97 -26.43
N ARG A 118 -55.90 9.20 -26.20
CA ARG A 118 -54.99 9.90 -27.11
C ARG A 118 -53.65 9.21 -26.99
N ARG A 119 -53.24 8.56 -28.07
CA ARG A 119 -51.87 8.09 -28.29
C ARG A 119 -51.02 9.36 -28.33
N GLU A 120 -50.45 9.74 -27.19
CA GLU A 120 -49.51 10.85 -27.11
C GLU A 120 -48.25 10.44 -27.88
N THR A 121 -48.22 10.88 -29.13
CA THR A 121 -47.00 11.02 -29.90
C THR A 121 -46.06 11.90 -29.10
N HIS A 122 -45.10 11.28 -28.42
CA HIS A 122 -43.98 11.94 -27.76
C HIS A 122 -43.34 12.90 -28.77
N LEU A 123 -43.54 14.20 -28.55
CA LEU A 123 -42.76 15.24 -29.21
C LEU A 123 -41.30 15.05 -28.80
N PRO A 124 -40.34 15.30 -29.72
CA PRO A 124 -38.94 15.20 -29.38
C PRO A 124 -38.66 16.13 -28.20
N PRO A 125 -38.01 15.63 -27.13
CA PRO A 125 -37.70 16.43 -25.95
C PRO A 125 -36.99 17.72 -26.36
N SER A 126 -37.30 18.80 -25.65
CA SER A 126 -36.58 20.06 -25.77
C SER A 126 -35.06 19.79 -25.72
N PRO A 127 -34.20 20.54 -26.43
CA PRO A 127 -32.74 20.33 -26.37
C PRO A 127 -32.19 20.29 -24.94
N ALA A 128 -32.82 21.02 -24.01
CA ALA A 128 -32.50 20.97 -22.59
C ALA A 128 -32.86 19.63 -21.92
N ASP A 129 -33.97 18.99 -22.33
CA ASP A 129 -34.40 17.70 -21.79
C ASP A 129 -33.51 16.55 -22.29
N VAL A 130 -33.00 16.62 -23.53
CA VAL A 130 -32.00 15.66 -24.03
C VAL A 130 -30.66 15.82 -23.31
N ALA A 131 -30.25 17.07 -23.03
CA ALA A 131 -29.04 17.33 -22.26
C ALA A 131 -29.16 16.81 -20.82
N ASN A 132 -30.29 17.04 -20.17
CA ASN A 132 -30.57 16.53 -18.82
C ASN A 132 -30.63 15.00 -18.80
N LEU A 133 -31.20 14.36 -19.82
CA LEU A 133 -31.23 12.90 -19.93
C LEU A 133 -29.83 12.32 -20.15
N ALA A 134 -29.02 12.94 -21.01
CA ALA A 134 -27.63 12.54 -21.23
C ALA A 134 -26.77 12.76 -19.97
N GLU A 135 -26.97 13.86 -19.24
CA GLU A 135 -26.30 14.13 -17.98
C GLU A 135 -26.71 13.11 -16.90
N TYR A 136 -27.98 12.71 -16.88
CA TYR A 136 -28.47 11.67 -15.98
C TYR A 136 -27.89 10.29 -16.33
N GLU A 137 -27.90 9.91 -17.61
CA GLU A 137 -27.32 8.64 -18.07
C GLU A 137 -25.81 8.57 -17.83
N THR A 138 -25.09 9.66 -18.09
CA THR A 138 -23.65 9.71 -17.80
C THR A 138 -23.38 9.66 -16.31
N THR A 139 -24.14 10.37 -15.48
CA THR A 139 -24.00 10.33 -14.01
C THR A 139 -24.29 8.92 -13.47
N GLN A 140 -25.32 8.25 -13.96
CA GLN A 140 -25.61 6.85 -13.59
C GLN A 140 -24.52 5.89 -14.04
N PHE A 141 -23.95 6.08 -15.24
CA PHE A 141 -22.84 5.29 -15.72
C PHE A 141 -21.58 5.49 -14.85
N TYR A 142 -21.24 6.74 -14.52
CA TYR A 142 -20.14 7.03 -13.60
C TYR A 142 -20.38 6.47 -12.19
N ALA A 143 -21.60 6.55 -11.68
CA ALA A 143 -21.97 5.96 -10.40
C ALA A 143 -21.82 4.43 -10.42
N GLY A 144 -22.25 3.76 -11.50
CA GLY A 144 -22.09 2.32 -11.69
C GLY A 144 -20.63 1.90 -11.83
N LEU A 145 -19.80 2.69 -12.53
CA LEU A 145 -18.36 2.46 -12.58
C LEU A 145 -17.70 2.64 -11.21
N ASN A 146 -18.10 3.64 -10.43
CA ASN A 146 -17.55 3.88 -9.10
C ASN A 146 -17.97 2.79 -8.10
N ASP A 147 -19.20 2.26 -8.22
CA ASP A 147 -19.69 1.15 -7.41
C ASP A 147 -19.00 -0.17 -7.79
N LEU A 148 -18.81 -0.43 -9.09
CA LEU A 148 -17.96 -1.55 -9.53
C LEU A 148 -16.51 -1.37 -9.09
N TYR A 149 -15.98 -0.15 -9.07
CA TYR A 149 -14.62 0.15 -8.63
C TYR A 149 -14.44 -0.07 -7.12
N SER A 150 -15.43 0.30 -6.30
CA SER A 150 -15.40 0.09 -4.86
C SER A 150 -15.66 -1.38 -4.48
N VAL A 151 -16.58 -2.05 -5.16
CA VAL A 151 -16.93 -3.47 -4.91
C VAL A 151 -15.84 -4.43 -5.41
N SER A 152 -15.12 -4.08 -6.48
CA SER A 152 -14.10 -4.93 -7.08
C SER A 152 -12.80 -5.06 -6.29
N GLY A 153 -12.66 -4.37 -5.14
CA GLY A 153 -11.46 -4.44 -4.32
C GLY A 153 -10.22 -3.81 -4.98
N ILE A 154 -10.41 -3.09 -6.09
CA ILE A 154 -9.35 -2.36 -6.79
C ILE A 154 -8.66 -1.33 -5.88
N PRO A 155 -9.36 -0.54 -5.03
CA PRO A 155 -8.67 0.41 -4.18
C PRO A 155 -7.81 -0.28 -3.08
N GLU A 156 -8.27 -1.39 -2.50
CA GLU A 156 -7.49 -2.15 -1.51
C GLU A 156 -6.26 -2.81 -2.13
N THR A 157 -6.42 -3.39 -3.33
CA THR A 157 -5.29 -3.98 -4.06
C THR A 157 -4.30 -2.92 -4.50
N LEU A 158 -4.76 -1.75 -4.96
CA LEU A 158 -3.89 -0.62 -5.32
C LEU A 158 -3.15 -0.06 -4.11
N ALA A 159 -3.81 0.06 -2.96
CA ALA A 159 -3.15 0.46 -1.71
C ALA A 159 -2.09 -0.56 -1.28
N SER A 160 -2.40 -1.85 -1.40
CA SER A 160 -1.46 -2.94 -1.07
C SER A 160 -0.26 -2.98 -2.03
N VAL A 161 -0.49 -2.76 -3.33
CA VAL A 161 0.57 -2.65 -4.34
C VAL A 161 1.41 -1.41 -4.07
N ARG A 162 0.80 -0.27 -3.73
CA ARG A 162 1.53 0.95 -3.37
C ARG A 162 2.42 0.73 -2.15
N GLU A 163 1.90 0.09 -1.10
CA GLU A 163 2.68 -0.24 0.09
C GLU A 163 3.85 -1.17 -0.26
N THR A 164 3.60 -2.19 -1.08
CA THR A 164 4.64 -3.11 -1.56
C THR A 164 5.69 -2.39 -2.40
N CYS A 165 5.29 -1.57 -3.38
CA CYS A 165 6.18 -0.78 -4.21
C CYS A 165 6.96 0.28 -3.42
N SER A 166 6.42 0.75 -2.29
CA SER A 166 7.09 1.69 -1.39
C SER A 166 8.09 1.00 -0.44
N SER A 167 8.16 -0.33 -0.46
CA SER A 167 9.17 -1.10 0.29
C SER A 167 10.45 -1.26 -0.51
N VAL A 168 11.59 -1.41 0.17
CA VAL A 168 12.90 -1.67 -0.46
C VAL A 168 12.84 -2.93 -1.33
N THR A 169 12.16 -3.97 -0.85
CA THR A 169 11.95 -5.21 -1.61
C THR A 169 11.09 -5.00 -2.86
N GLY A 170 10.10 -4.09 -2.82
CA GLY A 170 9.29 -3.75 -3.98
C GLY A 170 10.07 -3.01 -5.05
N VAL A 171 10.88 -2.02 -4.67
CA VAL A 171 11.77 -1.30 -5.59
C VAL A 171 12.76 -2.28 -6.25
N GLN A 172 13.37 -3.17 -5.47
CA GLN A 172 14.24 -4.22 -5.99
C GLN A 172 13.53 -5.14 -6.99
N MET A 173 12.31 -5.59 -6.66
CA MET A 173 11.51 -6.42 -7.57
C MET A 173 11.15 -5.67 -8.86
N ALA A 174 10.89 -4.36 -8.80
CA ALA A 174 10.62 -3.56 -9.98
C ALA A 174 11.83 -3.52 -10.93
N PHE A 175 13.05 -3.30 -10.42
CA PHE A 175 14.26 -3.39 -11.23
C PHE A 175 14.47 -4.81 -11.79
N GLN A 176 14.20 -5.84 -11.01
CA GLN A 176 14.30 -7.23 -11.45
C GLN A 176 13.32 -7.56 -12.58
N ILE A 177 12.09 -7.02 -12.52
CA ILE A 177 11.07 -7.15 -13.57
C ILE A 177 11.50 -6.41 -14.83
N LEU A 178 12.06 -5.20 -14.72
CA LEU A 178 12.57 -4.47 -15.88
C LEU A 178 13.69 -5.23 -16.57
N GLU A 179 14.66 -5.74 -15.82
CA GLU A 179 15.74 -6.58 -16.36
C GLU A 179 15.20 -7.87 -17.01
N ALA A 180 14.24 -8.54 -16.36
CA ALA A 180 13.59 -9.73 -16.91
C ALA A 180 12.80 -9.43 -18.20
N ALA A 181 12.12 -8.29 -18.27
CA ALA A 181 11.39 -7.84 -19.45
C ALA A 181 12.33 -7.48 -20.61
N GLY A 182 13.49 -6.88 -20.32
CA GLY A 182 14.55 -6.65 -21.30
C GLY A 182 15.08 -7.97 -21.87
N LEU A 183 15.38 -8.93 -20.99
CA LEU A 183 15.82 -10.27 -21.38
C LEU A 183 14.76 -11.03 -22.17
N GLN A 184 13.49 -10.93 -21.78
CA GLN A 184 12.37 -11.54 -22.50
C GLN A 184 12.30 -11.01 -23.94
N ARG A 185 12.46 -9.71 -24.16
CA ARG A 185 12.44 -9.14 -25.52
C ARG A 185 13.58 -9.64 -26.40
N ALA A 186 14.76 -9.88 -25.83
CA ALA A 186 15.90 -10.40 -26.57
C ALA A 186 15.79 -11.90 -26.87
N THR A 187 15.21 -12.67 -25.94
CA THR A 187 15.11 -14.13 -26.06
C THR A 187 13.84 -14.59 -26.77
N LEU A 188 12.76 -13.82 -26.71
CA LEU A 188 11.46 -14.06 -27.38
C LEU A 188 11.12 -12.86 -28.28
N PRO A 189 11.65 -12.81 -29.52
CA PRO A 189 11.32 -11.75 -30.46
C PRO A 189 9.84 -11.84 -30.85
N TRP A 190 9.25 -10.66 -31.08
CA TRP A 190 7.89 -10.55 -31.58
C TRP A 190 7.89 -10.77 -33.09
N VAL A 191 7.27 -11.86 -33.53
CA VAL A 191 7.15 -12.22 -34.94
C VAL A 191 5.82 -11.69 -35.48
N TYR A 192 5.88 -11.16 -36.69
CA TYR A 192 4.72 -10.68 -37.40
C TYR A 192 3.82 -11.86 -37.82
N LEU A 193 2.53 -11.80 -37.49
CA LEU A 193 1.58 -12.82 -37.88
C LEU A 193 0.80 -12.40 -39.12
N THR A 194 0.02 -11.33 -39.01
CA THR A 194 -0.87 -10.87 -40.07
C THR A 194 -1.40 -9.46 -39.79
N ASP A 195 -1.85 -8.81 -40.86
CA ASP A 195 -2.49 -7.50 -40.85
C ASP A 195 -4.01 -7.68 -40.80
N VAL A 196 -4.60 -7.34 -39.65
CA VAL A 196 -6.05 -7.36 -39.49
C VAL A 196 -6.61 -6.01 -39.93
N LYS A 197 -7.45 -6.01 -40.96
CA LYS A 197 -8.20 -4.82 -41.37
C LYS A 197 -9.42 -4.65 -40.47
N LEU A 198 -9.46 -3.57 -39.69
CA LEU A 198 -10.63 -3.25 -38.88
C LEU A 198 -11.65 -2.47 -39.73
N GLY A 199 -12.76 -3.12 -40.09
CA GLY A 199 -13.90 -2.48 -40.76
C GLY A 199 -14.50 -3.33 -41.89
N ARG A 200 -15.80 -3.13 -42.19
CA ARG A 200 -16.43 -3.68 -43.41
C ARG A 200 -16.05 -2.79 -44.60
N GLY A 201 -14.95 -3.12 -45.28
CA GLY A 201 -14.57 -2.50 -46.55
C GLY A 201 -13.06 -2.41 -46.78
N PHE A 202 -12.68 -2.04 -48.01
CA PHE A 202 -11.28 -1.95 -48.45
C PHE A 202 -10.48 -0.78 -47.83
N GLN A 203 -11.11 0.10 -47.05
CA GLN A 203 -10.51 1.35 -46.50
C GLN A 203 -10.33 1.38 -44.97
N GLY A 204 -10.50 0.26 -44.26
CA GLY A 204 -10.30 0.22 -42.80
C GLY A 204 -8.83 0.35 -42.37
N PRO A 205 -8.54 0.88 -41.18
CA PRO A 205 -7.18 0.91 -40.63
C PRO A 205 -6.62 -0.51 -40.50
N VAL A 206 -5.35 -0.67 -40.89
CA VAL A 206 -4.62 -1.94 -40.82
C VAL A 206 -3.93 -2.04 -39.47
N LEU A 207 -4.29 -3.06 -38.69
CA LEU A 207 -3.63 -3.37 -37.43
C LEU A 207 -2.73 -4.58 -37.63
N SER A 208 -1.41 -4.36 -37.58
CA SER A 208 -0.43 -5.43 -37.59
C SER A 208 -0.42 -6.16 -36.25
N VAL A 209 -0.76 -7.44 -36.26
CA VAL A 209 -0.77 -8.29 -35.07
C VAL A 209 0.56 -9.03 -34.99
N TYR A 210 1.24 -8.86 -33.86
CA TYR A 210 2.48 -9.55 -33.52
C TYR A 210 2.23 -10.58 -32.43
N TYR A 211 2.98 -11.67 -32.45
CA TYR A 211 2.98 -12.67 -31.37
C TYR A 211 4.41 -13.02 -30.96
N PRO A 212 4.66 -13.38 -29.70
CA PRO A 212 5.96 -13.87 -29.28
C PRO A 212 6.17 -15.29 -29.81
N ASP A 213 7.34 -15.57 -30.39
CA ASP A 213 7.68 -16.92 -30.86
C ASP A 213 7.84 -17.89 -29.67
N LEU A 214 6.77 -18.60 -29.33
CA LEU A 214 6.72 -19.54 -28.22
C LEU A 214 7.52 -20.82 -28.49
N PHE A 215 7.81 -21.18 -29.76
CA PHE A 215 8.62 -22.36 -30.07
C PHE A 215 10.06 -22.18 -29.60
N ARG A 216 10.51 -20.94 -29.47
CA ARG A 216 11.82 -20.63 -28.92
C ARG A 216 11.97 -21.08 -27.46
N LEU A 217 10.89 -21.20 -26.70
CA LEU A 217 10.89 -21.78 -25.35
C LEU A 217 11.35 -23.24 -25.32
N LEU A 218 11.30 -23.97 -26.43
CA LEU A 218 11.79 -25.35 -26.51
C LEU A 218 13.27 -25.43 -26.90
N THR A 219 13.89 -24.29 -27.25
CA THR A 219 15.26 -24.23 -27.75
C THR A 219 16.26 -23.85 -26.66
N ALA A 220 17.49 -24.35 -26.77
CA ALA A 220 18.58 -23.96 -25.87
C ALA A 220 18.88 -22.45 -25.94
N GLY A 221 18.62 -21.80 -27.08
CA GLY A 221 18.83 -20.36 -27.25
C GLY A 221 17.95 -19.48 -26.35
N PHE A 222 16.84 -20.02 -25.83
CA PHE A 222 16.06 -19.36 -24.77
C PHE A 222 16.62 -19.69 -23.38
N TRP A 223 16.85 -20.98 -23.09
CA TRP A 223 17.21 -21.43 -21.74
C TRP A 223 18.62 -21.04 -21.30
N MET A 224 19.60 -21.05 -22.19
CA MET A 224 20.98 -20.72 -21.84
C MET A 224 21.14 -19.29 -21.29
N PRO A 225 20.73 -18.23 -22.01
CA PRO A 225 20.82 -16.87 -21.47
C PRO A 225 19.86 -16.63 -20.29
N THR A 226 18.68 -17.26 -20.27
CA THR A 226 17.72 -17.08 -19.16
C THR A 226 18.18 -17.75 -17.86
N LEU A 227 18.72 -18.96 -17.92
CA LEU A 227 19.30 -19.64 -16.76
C LEU A 227 20.58 -18.95 -16.30
N LEU A 228 21.41 -18.45 -17.22
CA LEU A 228 22.57 -17.62 -16.89
C LEU A 228 22.13 -16.41 -16.07
N TYR A 229 21.18 -15.62 -16.57
CA TYR A 229 20.64 -14.46 -15.85
C TYR A 229 20.00 -14.86 -14.52
N ALA A 230 19.17 -15.91 -14.49
CA ALA A 230 18.49 -16.35 -13.27
C ALA A 230 19.50 -16.77 -12.20
N THR A 231 20.55 -17.50 -12.57
CA THR A 231 21.60 -17.89 -11.63
C THR A 231 22.38 -16.68 -11.13
N THR A 232 22.83 -15.79 -12.01
CA THR A 232 23.71 -14.67 -11.64
C THR A 232 22.99 -13.52 -10.94
N SER A 233 21.72 -13.29 -11.28
CA SER A 233 20.97 -12.11 -10.85
C SER A 233 19.88 -12.42 -9.81
N ILE A 234 19.49 -13.69 -9.64
CA ILE A 234 18.44 -14.10 -8.70
C ILE A 234 18.98 -15.11 -7.69
N PHE A 235 19.35 -16.32 -8.14
CA PHE A 235 19.65 -17.43 -7.24
C PHE A 235 20.93 -17.23 -6.43
N LEU A 236 22.04 -16.87 -7.09
CA LEU A 236 23.33 -16.70 -6.41
C LEU A 236 23.32 -15.49 -5.46
N PRO A 237 22.78 -14.32 -5.84
CA PRO A 237 22.57 -13.22 -4.91
C PRO A 237 21.62 -13.55 -3.75
N ALA A 238 20.51 -14.26 -4.00
CA ALA A 238 19.58 -14.64 -2.95
C ALA A 238 20.18 -15.65 -1.96
N LEU A 239 20.94 -16.63 -2.45
CA LEU A 239 21.63 -17.61 -1.61
C LEU A 239 22.64 -16.92 -0.69
N LEU A 240 23.48 -16.04 -1.25
CA LEU A 240 24.48 -15.34 -0.45
C LEU A 240 23.82 -14.34 0.52
N ALA A 241 22.74 -13.67 0.12
CA ALA A 241 22.00 -12.78 1.01
C ALA A 241 21.23 -13.51 2.13
N TYR A 242 20.91 -14.78 1.94
CA TYR A 242 20.34 -15.63 2.99
C TYR A 242 21.38 -15.96 4.07
N PHE A 243 22.60 -16.33 3.68
CA PHE A 243 23.67 -16.68 4.62
C PHE A 243 24.34 -15.43 5.24
N PHE A 244 24.61 -14.41 4.43
CA PHE A 244 25.23 -13.16 4.84
C PHE A 244 24.15 -12.09 5.05
N ASN A 245 23.49 -12.14 6.21
CA ASN A 245 22.46 -11.17 6.57
C ASN A 245 23.06 -10.06 7.46
N LEU A 246 23.32 -8.89 6.87
CA LEU A 246 23.88 -7.73 7.58
C LEU A 246 22.81 -6.97 8.37
N THR A 247 21.53 -7.22 8.10
CA THR A 247 20.38 -6.59 8.77
C THR A 247 19.86 -7.39 9.97
N MET A 248 20.66 -8.34 10.48
CA MET A 248 20.37 -9.00 11.75
C MET A 248 20.49 -8.02 12.92
N ARG A 249 19.50 -8.05 13.81
CA ARG A 249 19.48 -7.24 15.03
C ARG A 249 19.42 -8.13 16.26
N ASP A 250 20.20 -7.78 17.25
CA ASP A 250 20.15 -8.38 18.58
C ASP A 250 18.97 -7.78 19.35
N VAL A 251 17.96 -8.59 19.64
CA VAL A 251 16.81 -8.19 20.46
C VAL A 251 16.97 -8.82 21.83
N ARG A 252 17.12 -7.98 22.86
CA ARG A 252 17.10 -8.43 24.26
C ARG A 252 15.66 -8.69 24.68
N ARG A 253 15.34 -9.94 25.06
CA ARG A 253 14.02 -10.32 25.59
C ARG A 253 14.23 -11.18 26.84
N HIS A 254 13.75 -10.70 28.00
CA HIS A 254 13.82 -11.41 29.29
C HIS A 254 15.24 -11.93 29.64
N GLY A 255 16.26 -11.07 29.54
CA GLY A 255 17.65 -11.43 29.88
C GLY A 255 18.41 -12.24 28.83
N ALA A 256 17.73 -12.78 27.81
CA ALA A 256 18.37 -13.44 26.66
C ALA A 256 18.52 -12.47 25.48
N VAL A 257 19.70 -12.45 24.86
CA VAL A 257 19.94 -11.78 23.58
C VAL A 257 19.55 -12.74 22.47
N VAL A 258 18.50 -12.43 21.72
CA VAL A 258 18.05 -13.24 20.57
C VAL A 258 18.32 -12.47 19.29
N ARG A 259 19.08 -13.08 18.36
CA ARG A 259 19.27 -12.56 17.01
C ARG A 259 18.01 -12.77 16.20
N VAL A 260 17.40 -11.68 15.76
CA VAL A 260 16.21 -11.71 14.90
C VAL A 260 16.58 -11.10 13.55
N ALA A 261 16.54 -11.93 12.51
CA ALA A 261 16.66 -11.47 11.14
C ALA A 261 15.42 -10.64 10.77
N ARG A 262 15.63 -9.45 10.22
CA ARG A 262 14.53 -8.57 9.79
C ARG A 262 13.94 -9.04 8.46
N TYR A 263 14.81 -9.46 7.56
CA TYR A 263 14.47 -10.04 6.28
C TYR A 263 15.03 -11.46 6.21
N ASN A 264 14.30 -12.38 5.59
CA ASN A 264 14.82 -13.73 5.33
C ASN A 264 15.98 -13.68 4.33
N ILE A 265 15.91 -12.75 3.37
CA ILE A 265 16.95 -12.45 2.39
C ILE A 265 17.30 -10.99 2.57
N ASP A 266 18.54 -10.71 2.94
CA ASP A 266 18.96 -9.33 3.22
C ASP A 266 19.07 -8.52 1.91
N PRO A 267 18.30 -7.42 1.75
CA PRO A 267 18.29 -6.66 0.50
C PRO A 267 19.63 -5.98 0.20
N LEU A 268 20.39 -5.59 1.23
CA LEU A 268 21.68 -4.95 1.03
C LEU A 268 22.69 -5.93 0.41
N THR A 269 22.89 -7.10 1.03
CA THR A 269 23.81 -8.10 0.50
C THR A 269 23.37 -8.67 -0.83
N PHE A 270 22.06 -8.82 -1.07
CA PHE A 270 21.56 -9.21 -2.38
C PHE A 270 22.07 -8.28 -3.49
N ASN A 271 21.92 -6.96 -3.30
CA ASN A 271 22.31 -5.99 -4.32
C ASN A 271 23.84 -5.85 -4.45
N ILE A 272 24.60 -6.00 -3.35
CA ILE A 272 26.08 -6.03 -3.40
C ILE A 272 26.55 -7.22 -4.23
N VAL A 273 26.04 -8.42 -3.93
CA VAL A 273 26.43 -9.65 -4.62
C VAL A 273 26.03 -9.59 -6.09
N LYS A 274 24.79 -9.16 -6.39
CA LYS A 274 24.32 -8.98 -7.76
C LYS A 274 25.20 -7.99 -8.54
N ALA A 275 25.56 -6.85 -7.93
CA ALA A 275 26.45 -5.87 -8.57
C ALA A 275 27.83 -6.46 -8.86
N LEU A 276 28.40 -7.19 -7.90
CA LEU A 276 29.71 -7.83 -8.05
C LEU A 276 29.70 -8.89 -9.17
N LEU A 277 28.69 -9.77 -9.19
CA LEU A 277 28.53 -10.77 -10.24
C LEU A 277 28.30 -10.13 -11.61
N THR A 278 27.49 -9.08 -11.66
CA THR A 278 27.24 -8.31 -12.88
C THR A 278 28.54 -7.68 -13.39
N TYR A 279 29.35 -7.12 -12.50
CA TYR A 279 30.65 -6.55 -12.83
C TYR A 279 31.65 -7.60 -13.34
N MET A 280 31.79 -8.71 -12.62
CA MET A 280 32.73 -9.78 -12.96
C MET A 280 32.35 -10.50 -14.26
N LEU A 281 31.09 -10.91 -14.41
CA LEU A 281 30.66 -11.73 -15.54
C LEU A 281 30.40 -10.91 -16.80
N TYR A 282 29.67 -9.79 -16.71
CA TYR A 282 29.32 -9.01 -17.90
C TYR A 282 30.34 -7.93 -18.24
N GLY A 283 31.09 -7.43 -17.24
CA GLY A 283 32.08 -6.37 -17.42
C GLY A 283 33.47 -6.90 -17.72
N GLN A 284 34.00 -7.68 -16.79
CA GLN A 284 35.33 -8.28 -16.89
C GLN A 284 35.36 -9.58 -17.68
N LEU A 285 34.18 -10.12 -18.07
CA LEU A 285 34.04 -11.39 -18.81
C LEU A 285 34.70 -12.58 -18.10
N ILE A 286 34.85 -12.49 -16.77
CA ILE A 286 35.43 -13.56 -15.96
C ILE A 286 34.42 -14.71 -15.93
N GLY A 287 34.85 -15.89 -16.37
CA GLY A 287 33.99 -17.07 -16.48
C GLY A 287 33.11 -17.09 -17.73
N ALA A 288 33.19 -16.09 -18.63
CA ALA A 288 32.41 -16.07 -19.87
C ALA A 288 32.70 -17.28 -20.79
N ASN A 289 33.95 -17.78 -20.78
CA ASN A 289 34.31 -18.99 -21.53
C ASN A 289 33.58 -20.25 -21.03
N LEU A 290 33.21 -20.32 -19.75
CA LEU A 290 32.50 -21.48 -19.18
C LEU A 290 31.01 -21.47 -19.53
N VAL A 291 30.42 -20.28 -19.66
CA VAL A 291 28.97 -20.11 -19.86
C VAL A 291 28.62 -19.79 -21.33
N GLY A 292 29.62 -19.55 -22.15
CA GLY A 292 29.50 -19.14 -23.55
C GLY A 292 29.46 -17.61 -23.69
N LEU A 293 30.41 -17.06 -24.45
CA LEU A 293 30.51 -15.60 -24.67
C LEU A 293 29.26 -15.02 -25.34
N GLU A 294 28.64 -15.78 -26.24
CA GLU A 294 27.42 -15.38 -26.92
C GLU A 294 26.23 -15.19 -25.96
N ASN A 295 26.11 -16.06 -24.96
CA ASN A 295 25.05 -15.98 -23.95
C ASN A 295 25.26 -14.76 -23.05
N VAL A 296 26.51 -14.53 -22.63
CA VAL A 296 26.91 -13.36 -21.83
C VAL A 296 26.66 -12.06 -22.60
N ALA A 297 27.01 -12.02 -23.89
CA ALA A 297 26.77 -10.87 -24.77
C ALA A 297 25.27 -10.61 -24.97
N THR A 298 24.48 -11.66 -25.16
CA THR A 298 23.02 -11.57 -25.32
C THR A 298 22.38 -10.97 -24.07
N VAL A 299 22.73 -11.48 -22.88
CA VAL A 299 22.20 -10.96 -21.62
C VAL A 299 22.65 -9.51 -21.39
N ARG A 300 23.94 -9.20 -21.64
CA ARG A 300 24.48 -7.85 -21.49
C ARG A 300 23.78 -6.82 -22.39
N GLN A 301 23.45 -7.18 -23.62
CA GLN A 301 22.79 -6.29 -24.58
C GLN A 301 21.28 -6.18 -24.35
N ALA A 302 20.66 -7.21 -23.76
CA ALA A 302 19.22 -7.22 -23.50
C ALA A 302 18.79 -6.27 -22.37
N MET A 303 19.71 -5.91 -21.47
CA MET A 303 19.41 -5.03 -20.34
C MET A 303 19.25 -3.58 -20.79
N PHE A 304 18.30 -2.86 -20.17
CA PHE A 304 18.12 -1.42 -20.41
C PHE A 304 19.36 -0.65 -19.94
N GLY A 305 20.04 0.05 -20.85
CA GLY A 305 21.34 0.69 -20.56
C GLY A 305 22.49 -0.31 -20.41
N GLY A 306 22.31 -1.54 -20.90
CA GLY A 306 23.27 -2.63 -20.82
C GLY A 306 23.65 -2.98 -19.38
N GLN A 307 24.90 -3.36 -19.18
CA GLN A 307 25.43 -3.69 -17.86
C GLN A 307 25.38 -2.50 -16.88
N GLN A 308 25.58 -1.27 -17.36
CA GLN A 308 25.59 -0.09 -16.51
C GLN A 308 24.23 0.15 -15.87
N GLY A 309 23.13 -0.09 -16.61
CA GLY A 309 21.78 0.01 -16.07
C GLY A 309 21.52 -0.93 -14.90
N VAL A 310 21.99 -2.18 -15.01
CA VAL A 310 21.90 -3.18 -13.91
C VAL A 310 22.69 -2.73 -12.69
N LEU A 311 23.90 -2.20 -12.89
CA LEU A 311 24.73 -1.68 -11.79
C LEU A 311 24.06 -0.49 -11.11
N ILE A 312 23.52 0.46 -11.88
CA ILE A 312 22.78 1.61 -11.34
C ILE A 312 21.58 1.15 -10.51
N GLY A 313 20.79 0.19 -11.01
CA GLY A 313 19.69 -0.41 -10.25
C GLY A 313 20.16 -1.00 -8.92
N CYS A 314 21.28 -1.74 -8.93
CA CYS A 314 21.87 -2.29 -7.71
C CYS A 314 22.31 -1.18 -6.73
N TYR A 315 22.96 -0.11 -7.22
CA TYR A 315 23.38 1.02 -6.37
C TYR A 315 22.19 1.75 -5.75
N VAL A 316 21.13 1.99 -6.51
CA VAL A 316 19.90 2.60 -5.99
C VAL A 316 19.29 1.73 -4.89
N CYS A 317 19.20 0.41 -5.10
CA CYS A 317 18.69 -0.50 -4.09
C CYS A 317 19.60 -0.62 -2.85
N MET A 318 20.93 -0.57 -3.02
CA MET A 318 21.87 -0.49 -1.90
C MET A 318 21.61 0.75 -1.05
N ILE A 319 21.52 1.94 -1.67
CA ILE A 319 21.25 3.20 -0.96
C ILE A 319 19.88 3.16 -0.29
N ALA A 320 18.84 2.65 -0.97
CA ALA A 320 17.49 2.52 -0.41
C ALA A 320 17.48 1.60 0.83
N SER A 321 18.18 0.46 0.76
CA SER A 321 18.28 -0.48 1.88
C SER A 321 19.04 0.13 3.08
N LEU A 322 20.10 0.90 2.82
CA LEU A 322 20.86 1.60 3.86
C LEU A 322 20.04 2.73 4.49
N TYR A 323 19.33 3.51 3.67
CA TYR A 323 18.44 4.56 4.13
C TYR A 323 17.33 4.01 5.03
N GLU A 324 16.68 2.91 4.62
CA GLU A 324 15.66 2.26 5.43
C GLU A 324 16.24 1.73 6.76
N ALA A 325 17.46 1.18 6.74
CA ALA A 325 18.13 0.74 7.95
C ALA A 325 18.50 1.92 8.87
N ALA A 326 18.93 3.05 8.32
CA ALA A 326 19.31 4.25 9.06
C ALA A 326 18.10 4.93 9.72
N GLN A 327 17.01 5.16 8.97
CA GLN A 327 15.79 5.82 9.47
C GLN A 327 15.15 5.11 10.65
N ARG A 328 15.39 3.80 10.81
CA ARG A 328 14.76 2.99 11.86
C ARG A 328 15.66 2.76 13.07
N LYS A 329 16.90 3.25 13.02
CA LYS A 329 17.84 3.22 14.14
C LYS A 329 17.69 4.46 15.04
N THR A 330 17.25 5.58 14.46
CA THR A 330 16.79 6.77 15.16
C THR A 330 15.39 6.56 15.73
#